data_AF-A0A5K7YPB2-F1
#
_entry.id   AF-A0A5K7YPB2-F1
#
_cell.length_a   1.000
_cell.length_b   1.000
_cell.length_c   1.000
_cell.angle_alpha   90.00
_cell.angle_beta   90.00
_cell.angle_gamma   90.00
#
_symmetry.space_group_name_H-M   'P 1'
#
loop_
_entity.id
_entity.type
_entity.pdbx_description
1 polymer ?
#
loop_
_entity_poly.entity_id
_entity_poly.type
_entity_poly.pdbx_seq_one_letter_code
_entity_poly.pdbx_strand_id
1 'polypeptide(L)'
;MGDLYAFEDSPCGLPGRKPMKKAFVHIQCAMPAIESFAWSLLTGTIGTLILAGFFSGIMSLETLSILLPVVIGGNAAISGYMLIERTEDEIERKKTMAAVVGTLVALVSFVSVNALCFRMGGFYLMSGVQGLVAAVIGTVGGWSGGVLAVKYKALKVQIP
;
A
#
# COMPACT_ATOMS: atom_id res chain seq x y z
N MET A 1 -28.57 22.21 32.42
CA MET A 1 -27.10 22.24 32.58
C MET A 1 -26.65 20.81 32.31
N GLY A 2 -26.58 20.39 31.04
CA GLY A 2 -25.42 20.56 30.12
C GLY A 2 -24.61 19.25 30.23
N ASP A 3 -24.23 18.47 29.22
CA ASP A 3 -24.09 18.55 27.76
C ASP A 3 -24.23 17.11 27.22
N LEU A 4 -24.85 16.79 26.08
CA LEU A 4 -24.42 16.98 24.69
C LEU A 4 -23.06 16.34 24.31
N TYR A 5 -23.05 15.01 24.13
CA TYR A 5 -22.23 14.23 23.18
C TYR A 5 -23.03 12.93 22.90
N ALA A 6 -23.83 12.72 21.86
CA ALA A 6 -23.68 13.00 20.43
C ALA A 6 -22.42 12.39 19.82
N PHE A 7 -22.42 11.06 19.63
CA PHE A 7 -22.03 10.46 18.34
C PHE A 7 -22.70 9.09 18.21
N GLU A 8 -23.87 9.11 17.55
CA GLU A 8 -24.35 8.01 16.71
C GLU A 8 -23.23 7.60 15.73
N ASP A 9 -23.04 6.30 15.57
CA ASP A 9 -22.92 5.59 14.29
C ASP A 9 -22.02 4.36 14.42
N SER A 10 -22.61 3.27 14.91
CA SER A 10 -22.23 1.94 14.45
C SER A 10 -23.00 1.67 13.16
N PRO A 11 -22.38 1.69 11.96
CA PRO A 11 -23.13 1.80 10.70
C PRO A 11 -23.81 0.50 10.22
N CYS A 12 -23.71 -0.61 10.96
CA CYS A 12 -24.26 -1.89 10.50
C CYS A 12 -25.27 -2.53 11.47
N GLY A 13 -26.29 -1.76 11.88
CA GLY A 13 -27.55 -2.29 12.42
C GLY A 13 -28.52 -2.66 11.29
N LEU A 14 -28.68 -3.96 11.01
CA LEU A 14 -29.67 -4.47 10.04
C LEU A 14 -31.10 -4.34 10.58
N PRO A 15 -32.08 -3.92 9.74
CA PRO A 15 -33.10 -4.89 9.36
C PRO A 15 -33.48 -4.83 7.86
N GLY A 16 -33.94 -5.97 7.36
CA GLY A 16 -34.08 -6.24 5.93
C GLY A 16 -35.01 -5.31 5.14
N ARG A 17 -34.60 -4.96 3.92
CA ARG A 17 -35.47 -4.80 2.73
C ARG A 17 -34.67 -4.53 1.44
N LYS A 18 -35.07 -5.25 0.39
CA LYS A 18 -34.92 -5.08 -1.08
C LYS A 18 -33.50 -5.06 -1.72
N PRO A 19 -33.27 -5.87 -2.79
CA PRO A 19 -31.93 -6.16 -3.33
C PRO A 19 -31.28 -5.07 -4.19
N MET A 20 -31.99 -4.01 -4.62
CA MET A 20 -31.42 -3.01 -5.56
C MET A 20 -30.72 -1.81 -4.89
N LYS A 21 -30.95 -1.51 -3.60
CA LYS A 21 -30.23 -0.44 -2.88
C LYS A 21 -28.90 -0.90 -2.26
N LYS A 22 -28.61 -2.21 -2.28
CA LYS A 22 -27.39 -2.78 -1.69
C LYS A 22 -26.10 -2.32 -2.39
N ALA A 23 -26.14 -2.09 -3.70
CA ALA A 23 -24.94 -1.71 -4.47
C ALA A 23 -24.45 -0.29 -4.12
N PHE A 24 -25.38 0.67 -3.96
CA PHE A 24 -25.03 2.07 -3.69
C PHE A 24 -24.47 2.27 -2.28
N VAL A 25 -24.99 1.53 -1.30
CA VAL A 25 -24.52 1.56 0.09
C VAL A 25 -23.18 0.83 0.23
N HIS A 26 -22.95 -0.27 -0.50
CA HIS A 26 -21.63 -0.91 -0.56
C HIS A 26 -20.58 0.00 -1.20
N ILE A 27 -20.95 0.78 -2.22
CA ILE A 27 -20.05 1.77 -2.83
C ILE A 27 -19.73 2.90 -1.84
N GLN A 28 -20.70 3.36 -1.05
CA GLN A 28 -20.46 4.38 -0.01
C GLN A 28 -19.56 3.89 1.13
N CYS A 29 -19.71 2.64 1.58
CA CYS A 29 -18.80 2.04 2.56
C CYS A 29 -17.40 1.70 1.98
N ALA A 30 -17.30 1.46 0.67
CA ALA A 30 -16.03 1.15 0.02
C ALA A 30 -15.17 2.38 -0.28
N MET A 31 -15.75 3.60 -0.35
CA MET A 31 -15.02 4.84 -0.64
C MET A 31 -13.82 5.10 0.30
N PRO A 32 -13.93 5.01 1.64
CA PRO A 32 -12.77 5.24 2.52
C PRO A 32 -11.69 4.14 2.40
N ALA A 33 -12.10 2.90 2.14
CA ALA A 33 -11.16 1.79 1.92
C ALA A 33 -10.39 1.92 0.60
N ILE A 34 -11.05 2.36 -0.46
CA ILE A 34 -10.41 2.61 -1.76
C ILE A 34 -9.48 3.82 -1.69
N GLU A 35 -9.87 4.88 -0.98
CA GLU A 35 -9.03 6.06 -0.80
C GLU A 35 -7.72 5.70 -0.08
N SER A 36 -7.80 5.00 1.05
CA SER A 36 -6.61 4.56 1.78
C SER A 36 -5.72 3.62 0.98
N PHE A 37 -6.32 2.78 0.13
CA PHE A 37 -5.62 1.91 -0.80
C PHE A 37 -4.86 2.69 -1.87
N ALA A 38 -5.55 3.62 -2.55
CA ALA A 38 -4.95 4.46 -3.58
C ALA A 38 -3.81 5.33 -3.02
N TRP A 39 -4.03 5.94 -1.84
CA TRP A 39 -3.00 6.70 -1.15
C TRP A 39 -1.78 5.87 -0.81
N SER A 40 -1.98 4.67 -0.27
CA SER A 40 -0.88 3.77 0.07
C SER A 40 -0.06 3.34 -1.16
N LEU A 41 -0.73 3.06 -2.28
CA LEU A 41 -0.06 2.75 -3.54
C LEU A 41 0.76 3.94 -4.06
N LEU A 42 0.17 5.13 -4.04
CA LEU A 42 0.83 6.35 -4.51
C LEU A 42 2.06 6.67 -3.67
N THR A 43 1.96 6.63 -2.34
CA THR A 43 3.11 6.93 -1.47
C THR A 43 4.25 5.94 -1.66
N GLY A 44 3.96 4.63 -1.80
CA GLY A 44 4.99 3.62 -2.06
C GLY A 44 5.66 3.79 -3.42
N THR A 45 4.88 4.11 -4.46
CA THR A 45 5.41 4.34 -5.80
C THR A 45 6.27 5.60 -5.84
N ILE A 46 5.77 6.71 -5.29
CA ILE A 46 6.49 7.99 -5.22
C ILE A 46 7.77 7.84 -4.40
N GLY A 47 7.71 7.18 -3.24
CA GLY A 47 8.88 6.90 -2.41
C GLY A 47 9.94 6.10 -3.17
N THR A 48 9.50 5.11 -3.96
CA THR A 48 10.41 4.35 -4.82
C THR A 48 11.07 5.24 -5.88
N LEU A 49 10.31 6.10 -6.56
CA LEU A 49 10.84 6.99 -7.59
C LEU A 49 11.82 8.02 -7.02
N ILE A 50 11.51 8.59 -5.86
CA ILE A 50 12.40 9.55 -5.17
C ILE A 50 13.71 8.86 -4.80
N LEU A 51 13.66 7.68 -4.18
CA LEU A 51 14.85 6.93 -3.78
C LEU A 51 15.65 6.47 -5.01
N ALA A 52 14.99 5.98 -6.05
CA ALA A 52 15.64 5.58 -7.30
C ALA A 52 16.35 6.77 -7.97
N GLY A 53 15.69 7.93 -8.04
CA GLY A 53 16.28 9.16 -8.59
C GLY A 53 17.45 9.67 -7.75
N PHE A 54 17.31 9.69 -6.43
CA PHE A 54 18.38 10.05 -5.50
C PHE A 54 19.59 9.11 -5.67
N PHE A 55 19.35 7.81 -5.68
CA PHE A 55 20.41 6.82 -5.84
C PHE A 55 21.08 6.92 -7.21
N SER A 56 20.33 7.16 -8.28
CA SER A 56 20.90 7.42 -9.60
C SER A 56 21.84 8.62 -9.66
N GLY A 57 21.73 9.58 -8.73
CA GLY A 57 22.65 10.71 -8.64
C GLY A 57 23.96 10.41 -7.90
N ILE A 58 23.99 9.38 -7.05
CA ILE A 58 25.14 9.11 -6.16
C ILE A 58 25.88 7.81 -6.48
N MET A 59 25.28 6.85 -7.20
CA MET A 59 25.87 5.54 -7.46
C MET A 59 25.84 5.16 -8.94
N SER A 60 26.63 4.15 -9.32
CA SER A 60 26.61 3.59 -10.68
C SER A 60 25.28 2.89 -10.98
N LEU A 61 24.88 2.88 -12.25
CA LEU A 61 23.64 2.25 -12.72
C LEU A 61 23.59 0.75 -12.40
N GLU A 62 24.73 0.05 -12.41
CA GLU A 62 24.82 -1.36 -12.06
C GLU A 62 24.43 -1.60 -10.59
N THR A 63 25.01 -0.82 -9.67
CA THR A 63 24.71 -0.90 -8.24
C THR A 63 23.26 -0.53 -7.97
N LEU A 64 22.76 0.48 -8.67
CA LEU A 64 21.37 0.92 -8.59
C LEU A 64 20.40 -0.18 -8.99
N SER A 65 20.68 -0.91 -10.07
CA SER A 65 19.84 -2.01 -10.56
C SER A 65 19.68 -3.14 -9.53
N ILE A 66 20.70 -3.38 -8.71
CA ILE A 66 20.69 -4.39 -7.64
C ILE A 66 19.96 -3.88 -6.40
N LEU A 67 20.08 -2.58 -6.09
CA LEU A 67 19.45 -1.96 -4.93
C LEU A 67 17.95 -1.70 -5.13
N LEU A 68 17.52 -1.44 -6.36
CA LEU A 68 16.13 -1.12 -6.73
C LEU A 68 15.08 -2.13 -6.21
N PRO A 69 15.26 -3.46 -6.35
CA PRO A 69 14.37 -4.45 -5.76
C PRO A 69 14.19 -4.29 -4.25
N VAL A 70 15.26 -3.92 -3.53
CA VAL A 70 15.22 -3.70 -2.08
C VAL A 70 14.45 -2.43 -1.74
N VAL A 71 14.68 -1.35 -2.51
CA VAL A 71 13.93 -0.08 -2.38
C VAL A 71 12.44 -0.30 -2.63
N ILE A 72 12.10 -1.05 -3.67
CA ILE A 72 10.72 -1.43 -3.99
C ILE A 72 10.12 -2.23 -2.83
N GLY A 73 10.87 -3.22 -2.31
CA GLY A 73 10.46 -4.03 -1.16
C GLY A 73 10.16 -3.23 0.10
N GLY A 74 11.05 -2.29 0.44
CA GLY A 74 10.88 -1.40 1.59
C GLY A 74 9.66 -0.50 1.45
N ASN A 75 9.48 0.13 0.29
CA ASN A 75 8.30 0.95 0.02
C ASN A 75 7.01 0.12 0.00
N ALA A 76 7.04 -1.09 -0.56
CA ALA A 76 5.92 -2.02 -0.51
C ALA A 76 5.54 -2.41 0.93
N ALA A 77 6.53 -2.60 1.82
CA ALA A 77 6.29 -2.86 3.24
C ALA A 77 5.65 -1.67 3.95
N ILE A 78 6.16 -0.46 3.72
CA ILE A 78 5.59 0.77 4.27
C ILE A 78 4.16 0.99 3.76
N SER A 79 3.89 0.76 2.48
CA SER A 79 2.53 0.81 1.91
C SER A 79 1.61 -0.24 2.53
N GLY A 80 2.07 -1.50 2.65
CA GLY A 80 1.32 -2.55 3.33
C GLY A 80 0.97 -2.19 4.77
N TYR A 81 1.91 -1.57 5.50
CA TYR A 81 1.68 -1.05 6.85
C TYR A 81 0.64 0.08 6.86
N MET A 82 0.82 1.13 6.04
CA MET A 82 -0.07 2.29 5.98
C MET A 82 -1.50 1.90 5.61
N LEU A 83 -1.68 0.91 4.73
CA LEU A 83 -3.00 0.40 4.36
C LEU A 83 -3.73 -0.14 5.59
N ILE A 84 -3.08 -1.00 6.37
CA ILE A 84 -3.68 -1.62 7.55
C ILE A 84 -3.85 -0.62 8.69
N GLU A 85 -2.96 0.36 8.80
CA GLU A 85 -3.10 1.47 9.73
C GLU A 85 -4.37 2.28 9.46
N ARG A 86 -4.59 2.67 8.19
CA ARG A 86 -5.75 3.47 7.75
C ARG A 86 -7.06 2.71 7.63
N THR A 87 -7.01 1.40 7.40
CA THR A 87 -8.23 0.59 7.31
C THR A 87 -8.74 0.32 8.73
N GLU A 88 -9.97 0.73 9.02
CA GLU A 88 -10.68 0.41 10.25
C GLU A 88 -10.98 -1.10 10.34
N ASP A 89 -11.39 -1.62 11.51
CA ASP A 89 -11.48 -3.05 11.81
C ASP A 89 -12.44 -3.89 10.93
N GLU A 90 -13.09 -3.30 9.92
CA GLU A 90 -14.08 -3.93 9.05
C GLU A 90 -13.55 -5.02 8.10
N ILE A 91 -12.24 -5.14 7.88
CA ILE A 91 -11.68 -6.14 6.95
C ILE A 91 -11.14 -7.37 7.68
N GLU A 92 -11.82 -8.52 7.54
CA GLU A 92 -11.35 -9.82 8.10
C GLU A 92 -9.99 -10.28 7.52
N ARG A 93 -9.63 -9.81 6.32
CA ARG A 93 -8.41 -10.25 5.58
C ARG A 93 -7.33 -9.16 5.41
N LYS A 94 -6.98 -8.47 6.50
CA LYS A 94 -5.93 -7.43 6.52
C LYS A 94 -4.60 -7.88 5.89
N LYS A 95 -4.12 -9.07 6.26
CA LYS A 95 -2.81 -9.57 5.81
C LYS A 95 -2.72 -9.79 4.30
N THR A 96 -3.77 -10.31 3.67
CA THR A 96 -3.77 -10.55 2.22
C THR A 96 -3.93 -9.25 1.44
N MET A 97 -4.72 -8.29 1.94
CA MET A 97 -4.83 -6.96 1.32
C MET A 97 -3.49 -6.22 1.32
N ALA A 98 -2.73 -6.30 2.42
CA ALA A 98 -1.39 -5.72 2.49
C ALA A 98 -0.41 -6.36 1.49
N ALA A 99 -0.47 -7.69 1.31
CA ALA A 99 0.33 -8.39 0.30
C ALA A 99 -0.04 -8.00 -1.13
N VAL A 100 -1.34 -7.84 -1.41
CA VAL A 100 -1.85 -7.38 -2.72
C VAL A 100 -1.36 -5.95 -3.01
N VAL A 101 -1.46 -5.03 -2.05
CA VAL A 101 -0.91 -3.68 -2.20
C VAL A 101 0.59 -3.70 -2.44
N GLY A 102 1.35 -4.45 -1.65
CA GLY A 102 2.80 -4.54 -1.84
C GLY A 102 3.19 -5.06 -3.23
N THR A 103 2.42 -6.02 -3.76
CA THR A 103 2.60 -6.54 -5.12
C THR A 103 2.28 -5.48 -6.17
N LEU A 104 1.19 -4.74 -6.00
CA LEU A 104 0.82 -3.65 -6.90
C LEU A 104 1.83 -2.50 -6.87
N VAL A 105 2.34 -2.11 -5.69
CA VAL A 105 3.44 -1.13 -5.59
C VAL A 105 4.64 -1.64 -6.38
N ALA A 106 5.02 -2.90 -6.24
CA ALA A 106 6.17 -3.44 -6.97
C ALA A 106 5.99 -3.40 -8.49
N LEU A 107 4.82 -3.79 -8.98
CA LEU A 107 4.51 -3.75 -10.42
C LEU A 107 4.48 -2.33 -10.96
N VAL A 108 3.78 -1.42 -10.29
CA VAL A 108 3.66 -0.01 -10.70
C VAL A 108 5.03 0.66 -10.65
N SER A 109 5.78 0.49 -9.56
CA SER A 109 7.14 1.01 -9.43
C SER A 109 8.08 0.48 -10.50
N PHE A 110 8.03 -0.82 -10.82
CA PHE A 110 8.85 -1.40 -11.90
C PHE A 110 8.58 -0.74 -13.24
N VAL A 111 7.29 -0.57 -13.59
CA VAL A 111 6.88 0.09 -14.83
C VAL A 111 7.29 1.57 -14.82
N SER A 112 7.05 2.29 -13.72
CA SER A 112 7.36 3.71 -13.60
C SER A 112 8.85 4.00 -13.65
N VAL A 113 9.69 3.22 -12.95
CA VAL A 113 11.15 3.39 -12.98
C VAL A 113 11.70 3.11 -14.39
N ASN A 114 11.30 1.99 -15.01
CA ASN A 114 11.75 1.68 -16.36
C ASN A 114 11.27 2.71 -17.39
N ALA A 115 10.03 3.19 -17.29
CA ALA A 115 9.51 4.25 -18.17
C ALA A 115 10.29 5.56 -18.00
N LEU A 116 10.64 5.93 -16.76
CA LEU A 116 11.43 7.12 -16.47
C LEU A 116 12.86 7.01 -17.05
N CYS A 117 13.53 5.88 -16.85
CA CYS A 117 14.87 5.64 -17.38
C CYS A 117 14.89 5.60 -18.92
N PHE A 118 13.88 4.97 -19.54
CA PHE A 118 13.75 4.94 -20.99
C PHE A 118 13.60 6.36 -21.56
N ARG A 119 12.84 7.23 -20.87
CA ARG A 119 12.66 8.62 -21.30
C ARG A 119 13.91 9.47 -21.14
N MET A 120 14.71 9.25 -20.10
CA MET A 120 15.91 10.07 -19.83
C MET A 120 17.15 9.62 -20.60
N GLY A 121 17.32 8.32 -20.83
CA GLY A 121 18.55 7.78 -21.40
C GLY A 121 18.37 6.72 -22.48
N GLY A 122 17.14 6.33 -22.82
CA GLY A 122 16.86 5.33 -23.85
C GLY A 122 17.23 3.89 -23.47
N PHE A 123 17.54 3.63 -22.20
CA PHE A 123 17.92 2.31 -21.70
C PHE A 123 16.95 1.81 -20.62
N TYR A 124 16.87 0.48 -20.46
CA TYR A 124 16.12 -0.17 -19.39
C TYR A 124 17.03 -0.38 -18.19
N LEU A 125 16.65 0.17 -17.03
CA LEU A 125 17.45 0.10 -15.82
C LEU A 125 17.28 -1.22 -15.07
N MET A 126 16.07 -1.80 -15.09
CA MET A 126 15.80 -3.12 -14.53
C MET A 126 15.47 -4.13 -15.62
N SER A 127 16.22 -5.24 -15.62
CA SER A 127 15.90 -6.42 -16.41
C SER A 127 14.60 -7.08 -15.91
N GLY A 128 13.90 -7.81 -16.78
CA GLY A 128 12.68 -8.55 -16.41
C GLY A 128 12.88 -9.50 -15.22
N VAL A 129 14.07 -10.10 -15.10
CA VAL A 129 14.43 -10.95 -13.94
C VAL A 129 14.48 -10.14 -12.64
N GLN A 130 15.06 -8.95 -12.66
CA GLN A 130 15.09 -8.04 -11.50
C GLN A 130 13.68 -7.54 -11.16
N GLY A 131 12.82 -7.35 -12.15
CA GLY A 131 11.39 -7.05 -11.95
C GLY A 131 10.67 -8.18 -11.22
N LEU A 132 10.94 -9.42 -11.57
CA LEU A 132 10.35 -10.60 -10.91
C LEU A 132 10.85 -10.72 -9.46
N VAL A 133 12.15 -10.50 -9.23
CA VAL A 133 12.72 -10.43 -7.88
C VAL A 133 12.08 -9.30 -7.06
N ALA A 134 11.91 -8.11 -7.64
CA ALA A 134 11.26 -6.99 -6.98
C ALA A 134 9.78 -7.26 -6.67
N ALA A 135 9.07 -7.99 -7.53
CA ALA A 135 7.71 -8.43 -7.26
C ALA A 135 7.66 -9.36 -6.04
N VAL A 136 8.55 -10.37 -5.97
CA VAL A 136 8.62 -11.29 -4.83
C VAL A 136 8.97 -10.55 -3.54
N ILE A 137 10.00 -9.70 -3.55
CA ILE A 137 10.39 -8.91 -2.39
C ILE A 137 9.26 -7.94 -2.01
N GLY A 138 8.57 -7.33 -2.98
CA GLY A 138 7.44 -6.44 -2.76
C GLY A 138 6.24 -7.14 -2.11
N THR A 139 5.89 -8.35 -2.55
CA THR A 139 4.82 -9.15 -1.93
C THR A 139 5.18 -9.53 -0.49
N VAL A 140 6.40 -10.04 -0.27
CA VAL A 140 6.88 -10.41 1.08
C VAL A 140 6.99 -9.20 1.98
N GLY A 141 7.48 -8.07 1.46
CA GLY A 141 7.57 -6.79 2.15
C GLY A 141 6.18 -6.26 2.53
N GLY A 142 5.25 -6.18 1.59
CA GLY A 142 3.87 -5.76 1.85
C GLY A 142 3.18 -6.64 2.89
N TRP A 143 3.39 -7.96 2.82
CA TRP A 143 2.87 -8.88 3.83
C TRP A 143 3.48 -8.63 5.21
N SER A 144 4.81 -8.48 5.30
CA SER A 144 5.50 -8.24 6.57
C SER A 144 5.10 -6.90 7.20
N GLY A 145 4.98 -5.84 6.39
CA GLY A 145 4.46 -4.53 6.82
C GLY A 145 3.03 -4.61 7.35
N GLY A 146 2.16 -5.37 6.67
CA GLY A 146 0.81 -5.63 7.14
C GLY A 146 0.76 -6.40 8.46
N VAL A 147 1.62 -7.41 8.65
CA VAL A 147 1.75 -8.14 9.92
C VAL A 147 2.21 -7.21 11.04
N LEU A 148 3.15 -6.31 10.76
CA LEU A 148 3.65 -5.34 11.72
C LEU A 148 2.55 -4.37 12.16
N ALA A 149 1.75 -3.86 11.22
CA ALA A 149 0.63 -2.96 11.50
C ALA A 149 -0.44 -3.61 12.40
N VAL A 150 -0.75 -4.90 12.19
CA VAL A 150 -1.70 -5.63 13.05
C VAL A 150 -1.16 -5.74 14.48
N LYS A 151 0.12 -6.06 14.65
CA LYS A 151 0.73 -6.13 15.99
C LYS A 151 0.79 -4.76 16.66
N TYR A 152 1.11 -3.72 15.90
CA TYR A 152 1.15 -2.35 16.40
C TYR A 152 -0.22 -1.87 16.89
N LYS A 153 -1.30 -2.13 16.14
CA LYS A 153 -2.67 -1.85 16.59
C LYS A 153 -3.02 -2.58 17.87
N ALA A 154 -2.65 -3.87 17.99
CA ALA A 154 -2.90 -4.64 19.21
C ALA A 154 -2.16 -4.08 20.43
N LEU A 155 -0.93 -3.55 20.26
CA LEU A 155 -0.21 -2.87 21.35
C LEU A 155 -0.86 -1.54 21.72
N LYS A 156 -1.30 -0.74 20.75
CA LYS A 156 -1.90 0.57 20.99
C LYS A 156 -3.20 0.49 21.80
N VAL A 157 -3.93 -0.62 21.69
CA VAL A 157 -5.14 -0.88 22.50
C VAL A 157 -4.80 -1.24 23.96
N GLN A 158 -3.60 -1.77 24.23
CA GLN A 158 -3.19 -2.18 25.58
C GLN A 158 -2.55 -1.06 26.41
N ILE A 159 -2.10 0.02 25.77
CA ILE A 159 -1.47 1.16 26.45
C ILE A 159 -2.50 2.31 26.44
N PRO A 160 -3.18 2.60 27.57
CA PRO A 160 -4.19 3.65 27.67
C PRO A 160 -3.60 5.06 27.51
#